data_AF-A0A117RCS2-F1
#
_entry.id   AF-A0A117RCS2-F1
#
_cell.length_a   1.000
_cell.length_b   1.000
_cell.length_c   1.000
_cell.angle_alpha   90.00
_cell.angle_beta   90.00
_cell.angle_gamma   90.00
#
_symmetry.space_group_name_H-M   'P 1'
#
loop_
_entity.id
_entity.type
_entity.pdbx_description
1 polymer ?
#
loop_
_entity_poly.entity_id
_entity_poly.type
_entity_poly.pdbx_seq_one_letter_code
_entity_poly.pdbx_strand_id
1 'polypeptide(L)' 'MSPIGTDRISRWDQHGREHVVRVRRRGVRRTISCETCGWHRGAPLAPWPKAVEHLAGAHQATVDPAGPRRPSRRAAVDRL' A
#
# COMPACT_ATOMS: atom_id res chain seq x y z
N MET A 1 -10.08 7.95 -19.84
CA MET A 1 -9.07 8.76 -19.14
C MET A 1 -8.76 8.07 -17.81
N SER A 2 -7.71 7.25 -17.75
CA SER A 2 -7.32 6.62 -16.47
C SER A 2 -6.73 7.70 -15.56
N PRO A 3 -7.17 7.83 -14.30
CA PRO A 3 -6.70 8.89 -13.42
C PRO A 3 -5.19 8.75 -13.21
N ILE A 4 -4.51 9.89 -13.22
CA ILE A 4 -3.06 10.05 -13.13
C ILE A 4 -2.54 9.36 -11.86
N GLY A 5 -1.98 8.15 -12.00
CA GLY A 5 -0.96 7.52 -11.13
C GLY A 5 -1.11 7.62 -9.61
N THR A 6 -2.30 7.44 -9.05
CA THR A 6 -2.48 7.27 -7.59
C THR A 6 -2.38 5.79 -7.25
N ASP A 7 -1.24 5.36 -6.70
CA ASP A 7 -1.13 4.02 -6.12
C ASP A 7 -1.85 4.02 -4.75
N ARG A 8 -2.73 3.04 -4.54
CA ARG A 8 -3.46 2.83 -3.29
C ARG A 8 -2.89 1.60 -2.58
N ILE A 9 -2.67 1.74 -1.28
CA ILE A 9 -2.28 0.64 -0.41
C ILE A 9 -3.39 0.51 0.64
N SER A 10 -3.97 -0.68 0.76
CA SER A 10 -4.94 -0.95 1.83
C SER A 10 -4.60 -2.19 2.63
N ARG A 11 -4.97 -2.15 3.90
CA ARG A 11 -4.85 -3.24 4.87
C ARG A 11 -6.07 -3.21 5.79
N TRP A 12 -6.41 -4.36 6.34
CA TRP A 12 -7.43 -4.44 7.37
C TRP A 12 -6.80 -4.54 8.75
N ASP A 13 -7.43 -3.91 9.72
CA ASP A 13 -7.12 -4.19 11.13
C ASP A 13 -7.80 -5.48 11.60
N GLN A 14 -7.47 -5.91 12.81
CA GLN A 14 -8.05 -7.11 13.43
C GLN A 14 -9.57 -7.06 13.63
N HIS A 15 -10.18 -5.86 13.54
CA HIS A 15 -11.63 -5.66 13.65
C HIS A 15 -12.31 -5.68 12.28
N GLY A 16 -11.57 -5.97 11.20
CA GLY A 16 -12.09 -6.00 9.83
C GLY A 16 -12.30 -4.63 9.20
N ARG A 17 -11.81 -3.54 9.81
CA ARG A 17 -11.93 -2.20 9.22
C ARG A 17 -10.83 -1.99 8.20
N GLU A 18 -11.19 -1.51 7.02
CA GLU A 18 -10.21 -1.17 6.00
C GLU A 18 -9.54 0.18 6.30
N HIS A 19 -8.23 0.19 6.17
CA HIS A 19 -7.39 1.38 6.25
C HIS A 19 -6.66 1.58 4.93
N VAL A 20 -6.63 2.82 4.45
CA VAL A 20 -6.17 3.13 3.11
C VAL A 20 -5.15 4.27 3.16
N VAL A 21 -4.00 4.04 2.53
CA VAL A 21 -3.02 5.08 2.24
C VAL A 21 -2.92 5.28 0.73
N ARG A 22 -3.07 6.54 0.30
CA ARG A 22 -2.82 6.93 -1.09
C ARG A 22 -1.40 7.45 -1.24
N VAL A 23 -0.76 7.03 -2.33
CA VAL A 23 0.50 7.60 -2.81
C VAL A 23 0.18 8.58 -3.94
N ARG A 24 0.58 9.84 -3.78
CA ARG A 24 0.45 10.88 -4.81
C ARG A 24 1.82 11.26 -5.34
N ARG A 25 1.95 11.31 -6.67
CA ARG A 25 3.15 11.80 -7.38
C ARG A 25 2.92 13.22 -7.88
N ARG A 26 3.89 14.12 -7.65
CA ARG A 26 3.94 15.47 -8.22
C ARG A 26 5.37 15.74 -8.70
N GLY A 27 5.61 15.53 -10.00
CA GLY A 27 6.97 15.49 -10.55
C GLY A 27 7.80 14.40 -9.86
N VAL A 28 9.00 14.76 -9.39
CA VAL A 28 9.89 13.86 -8.63
C VAL A 28 9.45 13.62 -7.19
N ARG A 29 8.54 14.44 -6.66
CA ARG A 29 8.08 14.33 -5.28
C ARG A 29 7.01 13.25 -5.16
N ARG A 30 7.13 12.43 -4.11
CA ARG A 30 6.13 11.44 -3.71
C ARG A 30 5.63 11.80 -2.32
N THR A 31 4.33 11.75 -2.14
CA THR A 31 3.66 11.99 -0.86
C THR A 31 2.71 10.86 -0.58
N ILE A 32 2.49 10.58 0.69
CA ILE A 32 1.54 9.58 1.17
C ILE A 32 0.53 10.24 2.09
N SER A 33 -0.72 9.79 2.04
CA SER A 33 -1.79 10.28 2.89
C SER A 33 -2.73 9.15 3.29
N CYS A 34 -2.99 8.99 4.59
CA CYS A 34 -3.98 8.06 5.12
C CYS A 34 -5.38 8.67 5.01
N GLU A 35 -6.29 7.97 4.34
CA GLU A 35 -7.69 8.41 4.21
C GLU A 35 -8.46 8.21 5.52
N THR A 36 -8.03 7.27 6.37
CA THR A 36 -8.71 6.98 7.64
C THR A 36 -8.49 8.07 8.69
N CYS A 37 -7.25 8.56 8.84
CA CYS A 37 -6.89 9.48 9.93
C CYS A 37 -6.33 10.83 9.46
N GLY A 38 -6.24 11.06 8.15
CA GLY A 38 -5.74 12.31 7.58
C GLY A 38 -4.22 12.49 7.67
N TRP A 39 -3.48 11.54 8.24
CA TRP A 39 -2.02 11.58 8.31
C TRP A 39 -1.41 11.77 6.92
N HIS A 40 -0.40 12.63 6.77
CA HIS A 40 0.29 12.85 5.50
C HIS A 40 1.80 13.02 5.68
N ARG A 41 2.58 12.61 4.67
CA ARG A 41 4.04 12.75 4.68
C ARG A 41 4.65 12.80 3.28
N GLY A 42 5.78 13.50 3.15
CA GLY A 42 6.67 13.32 1.99
C GLY A 42 7.43 12.00 2.08
N ALA A 43 7.49 11.26 0.98
CA ALA A 43 8.16 9.96 0.88
C ALA A 43 8.80 9.75 -0.51
N PRO A 44 9.79 10.58 -0.90
CA PRO A 44 10.37 10.57 -2.25
C PRO A 44 11.03 9.24 -2.64
N LEU A 45 11.59 8.49 -1.67
CA LEU A 45 12.34 7.26 -1.93
C LEU A 45 11.57 5.98 -1.60
N ALA A 46 10.66 6.02 -0.61
CA ALA A 46 10.02 4.82 -0.09
C ALA A 46 8.55 5.05 0.33
N PRO A 47 7.65 5.43 -0.59
CA PRO A 47 6.25 5.67 -0.25
C PRO A 47 5.54 4.40 0.25
N TRP A 48 5.82 3.23 -0.34
CA TRP A 48 5.15 1.99 0.04
C TRP A 48 5.56 1.48 1.43
N PRO A 49 6.86 1.31 1.75
CA PRO A 49 7.26 0.92 3.10
C PRO A 49 6.71 1.87 4.18
N LYS A 50 6.75 3.19 3.93
CA LYS A 50 6.22 4.18 4.88
C LYS A 50 4.71 4.13 5.06
N ALA A 51 3.96 3.78 4.02
CA ALA A 51 2.53 3.55 4.13
C ALA A 51 2.23 2.32 5.00
N VAL A 52 2.96 1.21 4.81
CA VAL A 52 2.78 -0.01 5.59
C VAL A 52 3.17 0.19 7.06
N GLU A 53 4.30 0.87 7.33
CA GLU A 53 4.70 1.24 8.69
C GLU A 53 3.59 2.03 9.41
N HIS A 54 2.99 3.00 8.73
CA HIS A 54 1.89 3.77 9.29
C HIS A 54 0.65 2.90 9.56
N LEU A 55 0.23 2.08 8.60
CA LEU A 55 -0.92 1.18 8.74
C LEU A 55 -0.73 0.23 9.93
N ALA A 56 0.46 -0.38 10.07
CA ALA A 56 0.75 -1.26 11.18
C ALA A 56 0.81 -0.51 12.53
N GLY A 57 1.51 0.62 12.59
CA GLY A 57 1.76 1.33 13.85
C GLY A 57 0.55 2.12 14.36
N ALA A 58 -0.16 2.85 13.49
CA ALA A 58 -1.25 3.73 13.90
C ALA A 58 -2.62 3.04 13.93
N HIS A 59 -2.78 1.96 13.15
CA HIS A 59 -4.08 1.32 12.94
C HIS A 59 -4.10 -0.18 13.22
N GLN A 60 -2.94 -0.78 13.52
CA GLN A 60 -2.80 -2.24 13.60
C GLN A 60 -3.35 -2.93 12.34
N ALA A 61 -3.30 -2.23 11.20
CA ALA A 61 -3.81 -2.67 9.92
C ALA A 61 -2.74 -3.49 9.20
N THR A 62 -2.66 -4.78 9.51
CA THR A 62 -1.61 -5.69 9.04
C THR A 62 -2.12 -6.78 8.11
N VAL A 63 -3.44 -6.99 8.04
CA VAL A 63 -4.05 -8.03 7.20
C VAL A 63 -4.08 -7.55 5.74
N ASP A 64 -3.51 -8.34 4.83
CA ASP A 64 -3.60 -8.08 3.39
C ASP A 64 -4.93 -8.64 2.84
N PRO A 65 -5.85 -7.80 2.33
CA PRO A 65 -7.14 -8.26 1.81
C PRO A 65 -7.00 -9.15 0.57
N ALA A 66 -5.86 -9.12 -0.14
CA ALA A 66 -5.62 -10.00 -1.29
C ALA A 66 -5.22 -11.43 -0.88
N GLY A 67 -5.02 -11.71 0.41
CA GLY A 67 -4.48 -12.96 0.91
C GLY A 67 -3.01 -13.19 0.51
N PRO A 68 -2.38 -14.29 0.95
CA PRO A 68 -1.03 -14.64 0.50
C PRO A 68 -1.04 -14.80 -1.03
N ARG A 69 -0.24 -13.99 -1.73
CA ARG A 69 -0.03 -14.13 -3.17
C ARG A 69 0.52 -15.53 -3.46
N ARG A 70 -0.32 -16.45 -3.94
CA ARG A 70 0.17 -17.70 -4.54
C ARG A 70 1.13 -17.34 -5.68
N PRO A 71 2.36 -17.90 -5.72
CA PRO A 71 3.24 -17.66 -6.86
C PRO A 71 2.53 -18.09 -8.14
N SER A 72 2.44 -17.17 -9.11
CA SER A 72 1.84 -17.47 -10.41
C SER A 72 2.57 -18.64 -11.05
N ARG A 73 1.83 -19.62 -11.60
CA ARG A 73 2.34 -20.85 -12.27
C ARG A 73 3.40 -20.63 -13.38
N ARG A 74 3.76 -19.38 -13.70
CA ARG A 74 4.69 -19.00 -14.77
C ARG A 74 6.17 -19.08 -14.40
N ALA A 75 6.52 -19.37 -13.13
CA ALA A 75 7.92 -19.53 -12.68
C ALA A 75 8.37 -21.00 -12.54
N ALA A 76 7.50 -21.97 -12.83
CA ALA A 76 7.79 -23.40 -12.60
C ALA A 76 8.16 -24.19 -13.88
N VAL A 77 8.25 -23.53 -15.04
CA VAL A 77 8.50 -24.21 -16.33
C VAL A 77 9.98 -24.29 -16.74
N ASP A 78 10.90 -23.66 -16.00
CA ASP A 78 12.35 -23.64 -16.34
C ASP A 78 13.19 -24.61 -15.47
N ARG A 79 12.72 -25.85 -15.26
CA ARG A 79 13.51 -26.91 -14.60
C ARG A 79 13.27 -28.32 -15.16
N LEU A 80 13.24 -28.47 -16.48
CA LEU A 80 13.52 -29.76 -17.13
C LEU A 80 14.67 -29.61 -18.12
#